data_AF-A0A838FYW5-F1
#
_entry.id   AF-A0A838FYW5-F1
#
_cell.length_a   1.000
_cell.length_b   1.000
_cell.length_c   1.000
_cell.angle_alpha   90.00
_cell.angle_beta   90.00
_cell.angle_gamma   90.00
#
_symmetry.space_group_name_H-M   'P 1'
#
loop_
_entity.id
_entity.type
_entity.pdbx_description
1 polymer ?
#
loop_
_entity_poly.entity_id
_entity_poly.type
_entity_poly.pdbx_seq_one_letter_code
_entity_poly.pdbx_strand_id
1 'polypeptide(L)'
;MSTFSGQTASSPDGNASSNGTPAASGAVDHGRDGHKPLQDTSVGKAAAGPVKWLDDRVGMAGLVRKNLRKVFPDHWSFMLGEIALWSFVVLLLSGVFLTLWFKPSMTEVVYTGSYAPLNGLEMSEAYASTLDITFEVRGGLLMRQIHHWAANLFLAAMLVHMLRIFFTGAYRRPRETNWLVGLGML
;
A
#
# COMPACT_ATOMS: atom_id res chain seq x y z
N MET A 1 43.96 -7.91 67.84
CA MET A 1 42.72 -8.48 67.25
C MET A 1 43.06 -9.91 66.86
N SER A 2 42.52 -10.86 67.62
CA SER A 2 43.03 -12.23 67.75
C SER A 2 42.59 -13.14 66.60
N THR A 3 43.53 -13.85 65.98
CA THR A 3 43.28 -14.98 65.08
C THR A 3 43.33 -16.26 65.90
N PHE A 4 42.21 -16.99 65.99
CA PHE A 4 42.14 -18.27 66.67
C PHE A 4 41.21 -19.25 65.95
N SER A 5 41.81 -20.34 65.48
CA SER A 5 41.42 -21.77 65.60
C SER A 5 40.00 -22.23 65.23
N GLY A 6 39.93 -23.36 64.50
CA GLY A 6 38.73 -24.19 64.49
C GLY A 6 38.66 -25.24 63.37
N GLN A 7 39.45 -26.30 63.45
CA GLN A 7 39.26 -27.55 62.71
C GLN A 7 38.55 -28.57 63.62
N THR A 8 37.32 -28.95 63.28
CA THR A 8 36.53 -30.09 63.81
C THR A 8 35.37 -30.31 62.83
N ALA A 9 34.82 -31.48 62.48
CA ALA A 9 35.07 -32.87 62.80
C ALA A 9 34.32 -33.72 61.75
N SER A 10 34.83 -34.92 61.54
CA SER A 10 34.18 -36.07 60.90
C SER A 10 32.97 -36.58 61.72
N SER A 11 31.88 -36.97 61.06
CA SER A 11 31.23 -38.29 61.28
C SER A 11 30.09 -38.58 60.28
N PRO A 12 29.73 -39.86 60.04
CA PRO A 12 28.95 -40.31 58.90
C PRO A 12 27.54 -40.80 59.27
N ASP A 13 26.56 -40.52 58.40
CA ASP A 13 25.27 -41.21 58.35
C ASP A 13 25.01 -41.52 56.85
N GLY A 14 24.80 -42.73 56.34
CA GLY A 14 24.28 -43.92 56.97
C GLY A 14 22.79 -44.08 56.72
N ASN A 15 22.31 -44.16 55.46
CA ASN A 15 21.08 -44.91 55.18
C ASN A 15 20.99 -45.40 53.73
N ALA A 16 20.56 -46.64 53.62
CA ALA A 16 20.49 -47.48 52.45
C ALA A 16 19.14 -47.36 51.69
N SER A 17 19.17 -47.90 50.47
CA SER A 17 18.07 -48.66 49.86
C SER A 17 16.77 -47.93 49.53
N SER A 18 16.52 -47.69 48.24
CA SER A 18 15.29 -48.21 47.64
C SER A 18 15.44 -48.38 46.12
N ASN A 19 14.95 -49.55 45.69
CA ASN A 19 14.97 -50.08 44.34
C ASN A 19 14.14 -49.27 43.35
N GLY A 20 14.47 -49.49 42.08
CA GLY A 20 13.86 -48.83 40.93
C GLY A 20 12.37 -49.11 40.74
N THR A 21 11.72 -48.12 40.16
CA THR A 21 10.46 -48.21 39.44
C THR A 21 10.58 -47.27 38.24
N PRO A 22 10.36 -47.72 36.99
CA PRO A 22 10.35 -46.79 35.86
C PRO A 22 9.01 -46.05 35.88
N ALA A 23 9.02 -44.80 36.35
CA ALA A 23 7.88 -43.91 36.23
C ALA A 23 7.67 -43.56 34.75
N ALA A 24 6.60 -44.11 34.17
CA ALA A 24 6.01 -43.62 32.95
C ALA A 24 5.56 -42.16 33.18
N SER A 25 6.40 -41.21 32.78
CA SER A 25 6.06 -39.80 32.75
C SER A 25 5.22 -39.54 31.50
N GLY A 26 3.91 -39.40 31.70
CA GLY A 26 3.00 -38.86 30.72
C GLY A 26 3.40 -37.43 30.38
N ALA A 27 4.08 -37.26 29.26
CA ALA A 27 4.28 -35.96 28.65
C ALA A 27 2.95 -35.51 28.04
N VAL A 28 2.23 -34.68 28.79
CA VAL A 28 1.15 -33.84 28.28
C VAL A 28 1.77 -32.91 27.24
N ASP A 29 1.57 -33.21 25.94
CA ASP A 29 1.96 -32.35 24.82
C ASP A 29 1.02 -31.13 24.81
N HIS A 30 1.40 -30.10 25.57
CA HIS A 30 0.77 -28.80 25.50
C HIS A 30 1.15 -28.12 24.18
N GLY A 31 0.18 -27.99 23.29
CA GLY A 31 0.10 -26.91 22.31
C GLY A 31 1.24 -26.83 21.30
N ARG A 32 1.16 -27.63 20.22
CA ARG A 32 1.74 -27.21 18.93
C ARG A 32 0.63 -26.74 18.02
N ASP A 33 0.40 -25.44 18.08
CA ASP A 33 -0.59 -24.74 17.29
C ASP A 33 -0.22 -24.82 15.79
N GLY A 34 -0.80 -25.81 15.10
CA GLY A 34 -1.58 -25.57 13.89
C GLY A 34 -0.96 -24.80 12.71
N HIS A 35 0.34 -24.84 12.45
CA HIS A 35 0.86 -24.40 11.14
C HIS A 35 0.64 -25.48 10.08
N LYS A 36 -0.60 -25.56 9.57
CA LYS A 36 -0.89 -26.26 8.32
C LYS A 36 -0.25 -25.47 7.17
N PRO A 37 0.56 -26.07 6.29
CA PRO A 37 1.08 -25.38 5.11
C PRO A 37 -0.12 -24.89 4.28
N LEU A 38 -0.10 -23.62 3.86
CA LEU A 38 -1.18 -22.92 3.11
C LEU A 38 -1.65 -23.64 1.82
N GLN A 39 -0.95 -24.69 1.42
CA GLN A 39 -1.28 -25.58 0.31
C GLN A 39 -2.51 -26.47 0.60
N ASP A 40 -2.86 -26.68 1.87
CA ASP A 40 -3.96 -27.59 2.28
C ASP A 40 -5.25 -26.88 2.70
N THR A 41 -5.31 -25.55 2.64
CA THR A 41 -6.53 -24.76 2.86
C THR A 41 -7.42 -24.83 1.60
N SER A 42 -8.75 -24.88 1.75
CA SER A 42 -9.70 -24.93 0.62
C SER A 42 -9.50 -23.79 -0.40
N VAL A 43 -9.13 -22.60 0.10
CA VAL A 43 -8.76 -21.43 -0.69
C VAL A 43 -7.47 -21.65 -1.50
N GLY A 44 -6.48 -22.34 -0.92
CA GLY A 44 -5.22 -22.70 -1.59
C GLY A 44 -5.42 -23.70 -2.73
N LYS A 45 -6.26 -24.72 -2.53
CA LYS A 45 -6.62 -25.70 -3.58
C LYS A 45 -7.46 -25.09 -4.70
N ALA A 46 -8.39 -24.19 -4.37
CA ALA A 46 -9.21 -23.49 -5.37
C ALA A 46 -8.39 -22.48 -6.20
N ALA A 47 -7.44 -21.78 -5.58
CA ALA A 47 -6.56 -20.84 -6.27
C ALA A 47 -5.41 -21.51 -7.03
N ALA A 48 -5.02 -22.74 -6.66
CA ALA A 48 -3.90 -23.45 -7.29
C ALA A 48 -4.11 -23.73 -8.78
N GLY A 49 -5.33 -24.05 -9.22
CA GLY A 49 -5.65 -24.31 -10.62
C GLY A 49 -5.46 -23.09 -11.54
N PRO A 50 -6.13 -21.96 -11.26
CA PRO A 50 -5.97 -20.72 -12.02
C PRO A 50 -4.54 -20.16 -11.98
N VAL A 51 -3.87 -20.25 -10.82
CA VAL A 51 -2.49 -19.77 -10.67
C VAL A 51 -1.53 -20.62 -11.51
N LYS A 52 -1.68 -21.95 -11.51
CA LYS A 52 -0.85 -22.85 -12.32
C LYS A 52 -1.08 -22.66 -13.82
N TRP A 53 -2.34 -22.52 -14.25
CA TRP A 53 -2.68 -22.25 -15.65
C TRP A 53 -2.12 -20.91 -16.15
N LEU A 54 -2.11 -19.89 -15.29
CA LEU A 54 -1.57 -18.57 -15.62
C LEU A 54 -0.03 -18.61 -15.69
N ASP A 55 0.60 -19.38 -14.80
CA ASP A 55 2.05 -19.58 -14.80
C ASP A 55 2.52 -20.34 -16.05
N ASP A 56 1.82 -21.42 -16.42
CA ASP A 56 2.15 -22.25 -17.59
C ASP A 56 2.03 -21.47 -18.93
N ARG A 57 1.17 -20.44 -18.99
CA ARG A 57 0.92 -19.67 -20.23
C ARG A 57 1.74 -18.39 -20.32
N VAL A 58 1.89 -17.70 -19.21
CA VAL A 58 2.45 -16.34 -19.21
C VAL A 58 3.90 -16.36 -18.71
N GLY A 59 4.35 -17.41 -18.01
CA GLY A 59 5.71 -17.51 -17.49
C GLY A 59 6.12 -16.36 -16.56
N MET A 60 5.15 -15.54 -16.13
CA MET A 60 5.38 -14.31 -15.39
C MET A 60 5.49 -14.54 -13.89
N ALA A 61 5.23 -15.74 -13.37
CA ALA A 61 5.32 -15.96 -11.92
C ALA A 61 6.74 -15.78 -11.40
N GLY A 62 7.77 -16.07 -12.20
CA GLY A 62 9.17 -15.79 -11.83
C GLY A 62 9.46 -14.30 -11.62
N LEU A 63 8.97 -13.46 -12.53
CA LEU A 63 9.08 -11.99 -12.49
C LEU A 63 8.22 -11.39 -11.37
N VAL A 64 6.97 -11.82 -11.24
CA VAL A 64 6.03 -11.37 -10.19
C VAL A 64 6.57 -11.76 -8.82
N ARG A 65 7.02 -13.01 -8.63
CA ARG A 65 7.56 -13.48 -7.34
C ARG A 65 8.90 -12.82 -7.01
N LYS A 66 9.71 -12.44 -8.01
CA LYS A 66 10.94 -11.65 -7.80
C LYS A 66 10.62 -10.21 -7.40
N ASN A 67 9.60 -9.58 -8.00
CA ASN A 67 9.15 -8.23 -7.63
C ASN A 67 8.50 -8.20 -6.25
N LEU A 68 7.69 -9.21 -5.88
CA LEU A 68 7.03 -9.30 -4.57
C LEU A 68 8.00 -9.54 -3.41
N ARG A 69 9.16 -10.14 -3.65
CA ARG A 69 10.21 -10.35 -2.63
C ARG A 69 11.13 -9.15 -2.44
N LYS A 70 10.93 -8.07 -3.18
CA LYS A 70 11.76 -6.88 -3.05
C LYS A 70 11.36 -6.15 -1.77
N VAL A 71 12.18 -6.29 -0.74
CA VAL A 71 12.02 -5.58 0.54
C VAL A 71 12.33 -4.11 0.29
N PHE A 72 11.32 -3.27 0.43
CA PHE A 72 11.48 -1.82 0.37
C PHE A 72 11.88 -1.30 1.75
N PRO A 73 12.89 -0.43 1.85
CA PRO A 73 13.26 0.21 3.12
C PRO A 73 12.17 1.18 3.59
N ASP A 74 11.78 1.08 4.86
CA ASP A 74 10.78 1.95 5.50
C ASP A 74 11.39 3.31 5.86
N HIS A 75 11.57 4.17 4.86
CA HIS A 75 11.90 5.58 5.06
C HIS A 75 10.70 6.47 4.76
N TRP A 76 10.41 7.42 5.62
CA TRP A 76 9.23 8.30 5.50
C TRP A 76 9.25 9.11 4.19
N SER A 77 10.44 9.42 3.68
CA SER A 77 10.61 10.08 2.39
C SER A 77 10.33 9.19 1.16
N PHE A 78 10.26 7.87 1.33
CA PHE A 78 9.90 6.93 0.25
C PHE A 78 8.38 6.88 0.03
N MET A 79 7.59 7.05 1.10
CA MET A 79 6.11 7.12 1.00
C MET A 79 5.60 8.35 0.23
N LEU A 80 6.42 9.39 0.07
CA LEU A 80 6.04 10.58 -0.72
C LEU A 80 5.81 10.25 -2.21
N GLY A 81 6.58 9.32 -2.77
CA GLY A 81 6.36 8.84 -4.15
C GLY A 81 5.10 7.97 -4.27
N GLU A 82 4.79 7.20 -3.23
CA GLU A 82 3.56 6.42 -3.17
C GLU A 82 2.31 7.32 -3.08
N ILE A 83 2.38 8.44 -2.35
CA ILE A 83 1.31 9.44 -2.33
C ILE A 83 1.10 10.06 -3.71
N ALA A 84 2.17 10.34 -4.47
CA ALA A 84 2.06 10.81 -5.86
C ALA A 84 1.38 9.76 -6.76
N LEU A 85 1.68 8.47 -6.57
CA LEU A 85 1.03 7.39 -7.31
C LEU A 85 -0.47 7.27 -6.97
N TRP A 86 -0.83 7.29 -5.68
CA TRP A 86 -2.23 7.19 -5.25
C TRP A 86 -3.06 8.41 -5.68
N SER A 87 -2.49 9.62 -5.60
CA SER A 87 -3.16 10.83 -6.11
C SER A 87 -3.35 10.78 -7.63
N PHE A 88 -2.38 10.25 -8.38
CA PHE A 88 -2.52 10.01 -9.82
C PHE A 88 -3.63 9.00 -10.16
N VAL A 89 -3.76 7.90 -9.40
CA VAL A 89 -4.85 6.93 -9.58
C VAL A 89 -6.21 7.59 -9.33
N VAL A 90 -6.33 8.40 -8.26
CA VAL A 90 -7.56 9.15 -7.97
C VAL A 90 -7.88 10.15 -9.09
N LEU A 91 -6.88 10.86 -9.62
CA LEU A 91 -7.01 11.74 -10.79
C LEU A 91 -7.55 11.00 -12.01
N LEU A 92 -7.02 9.82 -12.31
CA LEU A 92 -7.49 9.01 -13.43
C LEU A 92 -8.95 8.58 -13.25
N LEU A 93 -9.30 8.03 -12.08
CA LEU A 93 -10.65 7.53 -11.82
C LEU A 93 -11.68 8.67 -11.85
N SER A 94 -11.38 9.77 -11.18
CA SER A 94 -12.25 10.95 -11.17
C SER A 94 -12.29 11.64 -12.54
N GLY A 95 -11.17 11.70 -13.26
CA GLY A 95 -11.11 12.29 -14.60
C GLY A 95 -11.94 11.50 -15.62
N VAL A 96 -11.79 10.16 -15.63
CA VAL A 96 -12.60 9.28 -16.49
C VAL A 96 -14.09 9.39 -16.15
N PHE A 97 -14.44 9.56 -14.87
CA PHE A 97 -15.81 9.86 -14.50
C PHE A 97 -16.27 11.18 -15.15
N LEU A 98 -15.54 12.28 -14.96
CA LEU A 98 -15.92 13.59 -15.51
C LEU A 98 -16.05 13.59 -17.04
N THR A 99 -15.20 12.86 -17.78
CA THR A 99 -15.23 12.84 -19.25
C THR A 99 -16.48 12.18 -19.83
N LEU A 100 -17.18 11.33 -19.09
CA LEU A 100 -18.42 10.69 -19.57
C LEU A 100 -19.59 11.68 -19.72
N TRP A 101 -19.59 12.76 -18.94
CA TRP A 101 -20.65 13.79 -18.96
C TRP A 101 -20.18 15.13 -19.52
N PHE A 102 -18.87 15.34 -19.67
CA PHE A 102 -18.32 16.61 -20.17
C PHE A 102 -18.43 16.70 -21.69
N LYS A 103 -18.99 17.81 -22.20
CA LYS A 103 -19.06 18.10 -23.63
C LYS A 103 -18.02 19.15 -24.04
N PRO A 104 -16.93 18.77 -24.74
CA PRO A 104 -15.89 19.71 -25.15
C PRO A 104 -16.31 20.48 -26.41
N SER A 105 -17.19 21.48 -26.27
CA SER A 105 -17.67 22.31 -27.36
C SER A 105 -17.70 23.79 -26.97
N MET A 106 -17.26 24.64 -27.91
CA MET A 106 -17.24 26.10 -27.76
C MET A 106 -18.45 26.78 -28.41
N THR A 107 -19.45 26.00 -28.85
CA THR A 107 -20.71 26.54 -29.36
C THR A 107 -21.42 27.32 -28.26
N GLU A 108 -21.88 28.52 -28.59
CA GLU A 108 -22.66 29.35 -27.68
C GLU A 108 -24.07 28.78 -27.54
N VAL A 109 -24.47 28.52 -26.30
CA VAL A 109 -25.78 27.98 -25.93
C VAL A 109 -26.35 28.83 -24.81
N VAL A 110 -27.65 29.11 -24.90
CA VAL A 110 -28.39 29.76 -23.82
C VAL A 110 -28.63 28.73 -22.72
N TYR A 111 -28.14 29.02 -21.52
CA TYR A 111 -28.34 28.13 -20.38
C TYR A 111 -29.81 28.01 -20.02
N THR A 112 -30.29 26.78 -19.93
CA THR A 112 -31.65 26.46 -19.47
C THR A 112 -31.62 25.34 -18.43
N GLY A 113 -30.67 25.40 -17.49
CA GLY A 113 -30.46 24.38 -16.45
C GLY A 113 -31.01 24.76 -15.07
N SER A 114 -30.74 23.92 -14.07
CA SER A 114 -31.29 24.07 -12.70
C SER A 114 -30.72 25.28 -11.92
N TYR A 115 -29.59 25.83 -12.35
CA TYR A 115 -28.92 26.94 -11.68
C TYR A 115 -29.55 28.29 -12.05
N ALA A 116 -30.60 28.67 -11.31
CA ALA A 116 -31.41 29.87 -11.57
C ALA A 116 -30.63 31.18 -11.85
N PRO A 117 -29.51 31.51 -11.18
CA PRO A 117 -28.78 32.76 -11.43
C PRO A 117 -28.15 32.88 -12.83
N LEU A 118 -27.91 31.75 -13.50
CA LEU A 118 -27.26 31.72 -14.82
C LEU A 118 -28.25 31.47 -15.96
N ASN A 119 -29.53 31.29 -15.64
CA ASN A 119 -30.56 30.90 -16.61
C ASN A 119 -30.86 32.07 -17.58
N GLY A 120 -30.81 31.80 -18.88
CA GLY A 120 -30.95 32.81 -19.93
C GLY A 120 -29.65 33.54 -20.33
N LEU A 121 -28.50 33.18 -19.77
CA LEU A 121 -27.20 33.70 -20.21
C LEU A 121 -26.60 32.84 -21.32
N GLU A 122 -25.95 33.48 -22.28
CA GLU A 122 -25.14 32.82 -23.30
C GLU A 122 -23.80 32.37 -22.70
N MET A 123 -23.47 31.09 -22.89
CA MET A 123 -22.19 30.52 -22.49
C MET A 123 -21.75 29.41 -23.45
N SER A 124 -20.49 28.99 -23.36
CA SER A 124 -20.04 27.82 -24.12
C SER A 124 -20.73 26.55 -23.62
N GLU A 125 -21.02 25.62 -24.54
CA GLU A 125 -21.55 24.29 -24.22
C GLU A 125 -20.64 23.54 -23.22
N ALA A 126 -19.32 23.77 -23.25
CA ALA A 126 -18.37 23.27 -22.26
C ALA A 126 -18.65 23.80 -20.84
N TYR A 127 -19.00 25.08 -20.70
CA TYR A 127 -19.33 25.65 -19.39
C TYR A 127 -20.72 25.18 -18.92
N ALA A 128 -21.70 25.08 -19.84
CA ALA A 128 -23.03 24.56 -19.53
C ALA A 128 -22.97 23.11 -19.03
N SER A 129 -22.31 22.22 -19.77
CA SER A 129 -22.15 20.80 -19.37
C SER A 129 -21.41 20.64 -18.05
N THR A 130 -20.48 21.54 -17.73
CA THR A 130 -19.79 21.57 -16.44
C THR A 130 -20.72 21.92 -15.27
N LEU A 131 -21.68 22.81 -15.48
CA LEU A 131 -22.71 23.14 -14.49
C LEU A 131 -23.71 21.99 -14.31
N ASP A 132 -24.12 21.34 -15.41
CA ASP A 132 -25.00 20.18 -15.38
C ASP A 132 -24.36 19.03 -14.58
N ILE A 133 -23.07 18.74 -14.80
CA ILE A 133 -22.31 17.78 -13.98
C ILE A 133 -22.35 18.14 -12.49
N THR A 134 -22.42 19.42 -12.16
CA THR A 134 -22.30 19.87 -10.78
C THR A 134 -23.61 19.79 -10.02
N PHE A 135 -24.71 20.11 -10.68
CA PHE A 135 -26.01 20.27 -10.04
C PHE A 135 -27.01 19.17 -10.40
N GLU A 136 -26.86 18.51 -11.56
CA GLU A 136 -27.78 17.46 -12.01
C GLU A 136 -27.24 16.06 -11.75
N VAL A 137 -25.93 15.85 -11.82
CA VAL A 137 -25.32 14.53 -11.55
C VAL A 137 -25.14 14.33 -10.04
N ARG A 138 -25.73 13.24 -9.51
CA ARG A 138 -25.61 12.89 -8.09
C ARG A 138 -24.15 12.64 -7.72
N GLY A 139 -23.58 13.53 -6.90
CA GLY A 139 -22.18 13.47 -6.46
C GLY A 139 -21.18 14.13 -7.42
N GLY A 140 -21.64 14.76 -8.51
CA GLY A 140 -20.74 15.38 -9.49
C GLY A 140 -19.97 16.58 -8.93
N LEU A 141 -20.57 17.40 -8.04
CA LEU A 141 -19.85 18.46 -7.32
C LEU A 141 -18.69 17.89 -6.50
N LEU A 142 -18.93 16.82 -5.75
CA LEU A 142 -17.90 16.15 -4.95
C LEU A 142 -16.78 15.61 -5.85
N MET A 143 -17.13 14.95 -6.96
CA MET A 143 -16.14 14.42 -7.91
C MET A 143 -15.27 15.50 -8.52
N ARG A 144 -15.83 16.66 -8.91
CA ARG A 144 -15.06 17.81 -9.40
C ARG A 144 -14.09 18.33 -8.35
N GLN A 145 -14.53 18.46 -7.10
CA GLN A 145 -13.68 18.91 -6.01
C GLN A 145 -12.56 17.90 -5.73
N ILE A 146 -12.88 16.61 -5.62
CA ILE A 146 -11.87 15.55 -5.43
C ILE A 146 -10.86 15.57 -6.58
N HIS A 147 -11.29 15.72 -7.84
CA HIS A 147 -10.39 15.80 -8.98
C HIS A 147 -9.44 17.00 -8.88
N HIS A 148 -9.97 18.18 -8.56
CA HIS A 148 -9.15 19.40 -8.39
C HIS A 148 -8.19 19.30 -7.19
N TRP A 149 -8.65 18.80 -6.05
CA TRP A 149 -7.80 18.56 -4.87
C TRP A 149 -6.74 17.50 -5.14
N ALA A 150 -7.08 16.43 -5.86
CA ALA A 150 -6.13 15.41 -6.26
C ALA A 150 -5.07 15.96 -7.22
N ALA A 151 -5.42 16.87 -8.13
CA ALA A 151 -4.46 17.60 -8.98
C ALA A 151 -3.45 18.40 -8.14
N ASN A 152 -3.94 19.15 -7.14
CA ASN A 152 -3.09 19.92 -6.25
C ASN A 152 -2.16 19.03 -5.41
N LEU A 153 -2.68 17.93 -4.87
CA LEU A 153 -1.89 16.97 -4.09
C LEU A 153 -0.85 16.26 -4.96
N PHE A 154 -1.21 15.89 -6.18
CA PHE A 154 -0.29 15.27 -7.13
C PHE A 154 0.87 16.20 -7.47
N LEU A 155 0.58 17.45 -7.83
CA LEU A 155 1.60 18.45 -8.16
C LEU A 155 2.50 18.75 -6.95
N ALA A 156 1.91 18.94 -5.77
CA ALA A 156 2.68 19.18 -4.53
C ALA A 156 3.58 17.97 -4.18
N ALA A 157 3.05 16.74 -4.27
CA ALA A 157 3.81 15.53 -4.00
C ALA A 157 4.96 15.33 -5.00
N MET A 158 4.71 15.58 -6.30
CA MET A 158 5.73 15.54 -7.35
C MET A 158 6.84 16.56 -7.11
N LEU A 159 6.51 17.81 -6.77
CA LEU A 159 7.49 18.84 -6.45
C LEU A 159 8.34 18.46 -5.23
N VAL A 160 7.72 18.01 -4.15
CA VAL A 160 8.45 17.56 -2.94
C VAL A 160 9.31 16.33 -3.23
N HIS A 161 8.81 15.38 -4.03
CA HIS A 161 9.58 14.20 -4.46
C HIS A 161 10.83 14.60 -5.26
N MET A 162 10.69 15.56 -6.18
CA MET A 162 11.80 16.10 -6.96
C MET A 162 12.80 16.86 -6.08
N LEU A 163 12.33 17.70 -5.14
CA LEU A 163 13.18 18.36 -4.15
C LEU A 163 13.97 17.32 -3.33
N ARG A 164 13.33 16.23 -2.90
CA ARG A 164 14.00 15.17 -2.14
C ARG A 164 15.10 14.50 -2.98
N ILE A 165 14.84 14.16 -4.23
CA ILE A 165 15.86 13.55 -5.12
C ILE A 165 17.04 14.50 -5.35
N PHE A 166 16.75 15.79 -5.46
CA PHE A 166 17.76 16.84 -5.56
C PHE A 166 18.61 16.95 -4.28
N PHE A 167 18.01 17.13 -3.10
CA PHE A 167 18.76 17.26 -1.85
C PHE A 167 19.50 15.98 -1.44
N THR A 168 18.98 14.80 -1.78
CA THR A 168 19.65 13.51 -1.50
C THR A 168 20.77 13.16 -2.48
N GLY A 169 21.09 14.05 -3.44
CA GLY A 169 22.25 13.88 -4.32
C GLY A 169 22.10 12.73 -5.34
N ALA A 170 20.89 12.24 -5.56
CA ALA A 170 20.61 10.99 -6.28
C ALA A 170 20.71 11.12 -7.82
N TYR A 171 21.22 12.23 -8.33
CA TYR A 171 21.47 12.54 -9.75
C TYR A 171 22.81 12.01 -10.30
N ARG A 172 23.61 11.29 -9.50
CA ARG A 172 24.85 10.65 -9.99
C ARG A 172 24.56 9.25 -10.56
N ARG A 173 25.32 8.82 -11.60
CA ARG A 173 25.32 7.44 -12.17
C ARG A 173 25.08 6.40 -11.08
N PRO A 174 24.09 5.48 -11.16
CA PRO A 174 23.38 4.94 -12.35
C PRO A 174 21.88 5.30 -12.48
N ARG A 175 21.38 6.40 -11.88
CA ARG A 175 19.93 6.71 -11.79
C ARG A 175 19.48 7.91 -12.64
N GLU A 176 20.35 8.38 -13.52
CA GLU A 176 20.17 9.60 -14.33
C GLU A 176 18.93 9.52 -15.22
N THR A 177 18.66 8.37 -15.83
CA THR A 177 17.46 8.15 -16.65
C THR A 177 16.17 8.25 -15.84
N ASN A 178 16.15 7.73 -14.61
CA ASN A 178 14.96 7.83 -13.75
C ASN A 178 14.72 9.27 -13.30
N TRP A 179 15.79 10.05 -13.11
CA TRP A 179 15.67 11.49 -12.84
C TRP A 179 15.12 12.26 -14.04
N LEU A 180 15.57 11.94 -15.26
CA LEU A 180 15.03 12.53 -16.49
C LEU A 180 13.56 12.15 -16.74
N VAL A 181 13.16 10.91 -16.45
CA VAL A 181 11.75 10.49 -16.54
C VAL A 181 10.90 11.24 -15.51
N GLY A 182 11.39 11.38 -14.27
CA GLY A 182 10.70 12.19 -13.25
C GLY A 182 10.59 13.66 -13.63
N LEU A 183 11.62 14.22 -14.28
CA LEU A 183 11.62 15.58 -14.81
C LEU A 183 10.65 15.75 -16.00
N GLY A 184 10.55 14.75 -16.88
CA GLY A 184 9.61 14.77 -18.01
C GLY A 184 8.15 14.52 -17.61
N MET A 185 7.91 13.98 -16.42
CA MET A 185 6.57 13.81 -15.85
C MET A 185 6.08 15.01 -15.03
N LEU A 186 6.97 15.92 -14.64
CA LEU A 186 6.63 17.21 -14.05
C LEU A 186 6.13 18.17 -15.15
#